data_AF-A0A7J2IRI4-F1
#
_entry.id   AF-A0A7J2IRI4-F1
#
_cell.length_a   1.000
_cell.length_b   1.000
_cell.length_c   1.000
_cell.angle_alpha   90.00
_cell.angle_beta   90.00
_cell.angle_gamma   90.00
#
_symmetry.space_group_name_H-M   'P 1'
#
loop_
_entity.id
_entity.type
_entity.pdbx_description
1 polymer ?
#
loop_
_entity_poly.entity_id
_entity_poly.type
_entity_poly.pdbx_seq_one_letter_code
_entity_poly.pdbx_strand_id
1 'polypeptide(L)'
;MEKHKILENEAKRDIEIKCYNKAASAFYFALRFLAETLLRKLQWSIPRRDDKLANSIETLGLKNAAKSLRFLYELRKKADYMEESVNKEEIAECVEVYEKGKQELLKQLKR
;
A
#
# COMPACT_ATOMS: atom_id res chain seq x y z
N MET A 1 -0.14 -12.08 -14.57
CA MET A 1 0.50 -10.90 -13.96
C MET A 1 -0.18 -10.64 -12.63
N GLU A 2 0.56 -10.50 -11.53
CA GLU A 2 -0.05 -10.32 -10.19
C GLU A 2 -0.71 -8.94 -10.07
N LYS A 3 -1.92 -8.87 -9.49
CA LYS A 3 -2.74 -7.64 -9.42
C LYS A 3 -2.01 -6.45 -8.80
N HIS A 4 -1.15 -6.67 -7.80
CA HIS A 4 -0.37 -5.58 -7.18
C HIS A 4 0.57 -4.88 -8.17
N LYS A 5 1.16 -5.60 -9.14
CA LYS A 5 2.05 -5.02 -10.16
C LYS A 5 1.29 -4.14 -11.15
N ILE A 6 0.08 -4.56 -11.50
CA ILE A 6 -0.81 -3.78 -12.36
C ILE A 6 -1.13 -2.43 -11.70
N LEU A 7 -1.58 -2.47 -10.44
CA LEU A 7 -1.91 -1.28 -9.66
C LEU A 7 -0.69 -0.37 -9.44
N GLU A 8 0.49 -0.94 -9.17
CA GLU A 8 1.74 -0.16 -9.06
C GLU A 8 2.09 0.57 -10.37
N ASN A 9 1.95 -0.10 -11.51
CA ASN A 9 2.25 0.49 -12.82
C ASN A 9 1.20 1.55 -13.22
N GLU A 10 -0.06 1.36 -12.83
CA GLU A 10 -1.10 2.40 -12.94
C GLU A 10 -0.72 3.61 -12.09
N ALA A 11 -0.37 3.42 -10.82
CA ALA A 11 0.03 4.50 -9.91
C ALA A 11 1.21 5.32 -10.44
N LYS A 12 2.22 4.67 -11.03
CA LYS A 12 3.37 5.35 -11.65
C LYS A 12 2.97 6.21 -12.83
N ARG A 13 2.10 5.70 -13.72
CA ARG A 13 1.56 6.48 -14.85
C ARG A 13 0.71 7.65 -14.38
N ASP A 14 -0.06 7.47 -13.31
CA ASP A 14 -0.83 8.56 -12.70
C ASP A 14 0.07 9.68 -12.19
N ILE A 15 1.24 9.36 -11.61
CA ILE A 15 2.25 10.38 -11.22
C ILE A 15 2.74 11.16 -12.43
N GLU A 16 3.05 10.50 -13.55
CA GLU A 16 3.57 11.15 -14.77
C GLU A 16 2.63 12.22 -15.30
N ILE A 17 1.32 11.97 -15.21
CA ILE A 17 0.27 12.92 -15.63
C ILE A 17 -0.25 13.82 -14.49
N LYS A 18 0.43 13.81 -13.32
CA LYS A 18 0.11 14.61 -12.12
C LYS A 18 -1.24 14.27 -11.45
N CYS A 19 -1.77 13.07 -11.69
CA CYS A 19 -2.96 12.55 -11.01
C CYS A 19 -2.62 11.94 -9.64
N TYR A 20 -2.10 12.76 -8.72
CA TYR A 20 -1.54 12.28 -7.44
C TYR A 20 -2.56 11.58 -6.52
N ASN A 21 -3.82 12.04 -6.49
CA ASN A 21 -4.85 11.35 -5.72
C ASN A 21 -5.08 9.92 -6.22
N LYS A 22 -5.12 9.72 -7.55
CA LYS A 22 -5.27 8.39 -8.15
C LYS A 22 -4.05 7.51 -7.89
N ALA A 23 -2.86 8.08 -8.00
CA ALA A 23 -1.62 7.39 -7.66
C ALA A 23 -1.59 6.93 -6.20
N ALA A 24 -1.93 7.80 -5.23
CA ALA A 24 -1.96 7.45 -3.81
C ALA A 24 -2.92 6.28 -3.52
N SER A 25 -4.13 6.34 -4.09
CA SER A 25 -5.12 5.27 -3.93
C SER A 25 -4.65 3.96 -4.57
N ALA A 26 -4.03 4.01 -5.75
CA ALA A 26 -3.50 2.84 -6.43
C ALA A 26 -2.32 2.20 -5.67
N PHE A 27 -1.38 2.98 -5.12
CA PHE A 27 -0.30 2.46 -4.27
C PHE A 27 -0.83 1.77 -3.01
N TYR A 28 -1.83 2.38 -2.36
CA TYR A 28 -2.49 1.77 -1.21
C TYR A 28 -3.07 0.39 -1.55
N PHE A 29 -3.87 0.29 -2.62
CA PHE A 29 -4.48 -0.98 -3.02
C PHE A 29 -3.44 -2.01 -3.51
N ALA A 30 -2.36 -1.55 -4.14
CA ALA A 30 -1.26 -2.43 -4.53
C ALA A 30 -0.61 -3.09 -3.30
N LEU A 31 -0.28 -2.30 -2.27
CA LEU A 31 0.34 -2.83 -1.06
C LEU A 31 -0.63 -3.70 -0.25
N ARG A 32 -1.90 -3.27 -0.14
CA ARG A 32 -2.96 -4.07 0.47
C ARG A 32 -3.08 -5.43 -0.18
N PHE A 33 -3.16 -5.50 -1.52
CA PHE A 33 -3.29 -6.76 -2.23
C PHE A 33 -2.11 -7.70 -1.93
N LEU A 34 -0.90 -7.15 -1.87
CA LEU A 34 0.30 -7.91 -1.55
C LEU A 34 0.27 -8.45 -0.11
N ALA A 35 -0.15 -7.62 0.85
CA ALA A 35 -0.32 -8.00 2.25
C ALA A 35 -1.38 -9.11 2.41
N GLU A 36 -2.54 -8.97 1.77
CA GLU A 36 -3.58 -10.01 1.78
C GLU A 36 -3.11 -11.30 1.11
N THR A 37 -2.28 -11.21 0.06
CA THR A 37 -1.68 -12.38 -0.60
C THR A 37 -0.77 -13.14 0.36
N LEU A 38 0.03 -12.43 1.15
CA LEU A 38 0.84 -13.05 2.20
C LEU A 38 -0.04 -13.74 3.26
N LEU A 39 -1.08 -13.07 3.76
CA LEU A 39 -1.99 -13.67 4.74
C LEU A 39 -2.69 -14.92 4.18
N ARG A 40 -3.11 -14.90 2.91
CA ARG A 40 -3.65 -16.07 2.20
C ARG A 40 -2.65 -17.23 2.14
N LYS A 41 -1.39 -16.96 1.77
CA LYS A 41 -0.32 -17.97 1.72
C LYS A 41 -0.08 -18.61 3.09
N LEU A 42 -0.18 -17.82 4.16
CA LEU A 42 -0.03 -18.28 5.54
C LEU A 42 -1.29 -18.93 6.12
N GLN A 43 -2.40 -18.98 5.38
CA GLN A 43 -3.72 -19.43 5.86
C GLN A 43 -4.25 -18.62 7.07
N TRP A 44 -3.90 -17.34 7.15
CA TRP A 44 -4.41 -16.42 8.16
C TRP A 44 -5.73 -15.78 7.70
N SER A 45 -6.56 -15.37 8.66
CA SER A 45 -7.75 -14.58 8.37
C SER A 45 -7.35 -13.23 7.78
N ILE A 46 -8.15 -12.73 6.83
CA ILE A 46 -7.91 -11.45 6.16
C ILE A 46 -8.88 -10.42 6.74
N PRO A 47 -8.41 -9.46 7.54
CA PRO A 47 -9.30 -8.46 8.10
C PRO A 47 -9.89 -7.56 7.00
N ARG A 48 -11.18 -7.25 7.11
CA ARG A 48 -11.82 -6.28 6.20
C ARG A 48 -11.31 -4.86 6.44
N ARG A 49 -11.19 -4.46 7.71
CA ARG A 49 -10.75 -3.12 8.12
C ARG A 49 -9.25 -2.93 7.94
N ASP A 50 -8.87 -1.75 7.45
CA ASP A 50 -7.49 -1.38 7.10
C ASP A 50 -6.56 -1.35 8.32
N ASP A 51 -7.05 -0.86 9.48
CA ASP A 51 -6.31 -0.86 10.75
C ASP A 51 -5.95 -2.29 11.20
N LYS A 52 -6.92 -3.21 11.09
CA LYS A 52 -6.75 -4.60 11.47
C LYS A 52 -5.81 -5.33 10.52
N LEU A 53 -5.86 -5.02 9.22
CA LEU A 53 -4.91 -5.57 8.25
C LEU A 53 -3.47 -5.18 8.62
N ALA A 54 -3.21 -3.90 8.89
CA ALA A 54 -1.89 -3.44 9.29
C ALA A 54 -1.40 -4.12 10.59
N ASN A 55 -2.29 -4.31 11.57
CA ASN A 55 -1.96 -5.00 12.83
C ASN A 55 -1.62 -6.49 12.63
N SER A 56 -2.35 -7.18 11.74
CA SER A 56 -2.04 -8.57 11.39
C SER A 56 -0.65 -8.68 10.76
N ILE A 57 -0.29 -7.75 9.86
CA ILE A 57 1.05 -7.70 9.25
C ILE A 57 2.13 -7.39 10.30
N GLU A 58 1.86 -6.47 11.24
CA GLU A 58 2.80 -6.16 12.33
C GLU A 58 3.04 -7.35 13.27
N THR A 59 1.99 -8.14 13.53
CA THR A 59 2.07 -9.35 14.37
C THR A 59 2.98 -10.42 13.77
N LEU A 60 3.11 -10.44 12.43
CA LEU A 60 4.08 -11.28 11.71
C LEU A 60 5.52 -10.73 11.79
N GLY A 61 5.76 -9.63 12.52
CA GLY A 61 7.06 -8.98 12.66
C GLY A 61 7.41 -8.04 11.50
N LEU A 62 6.51 -7.82 10.54
CA LEU A 62 6.75 -7.03 9.33
C LEU A 62 6.44 -5.55 9.57
N LYS A 63 7.29 -4.91 10.39
CA LYS A 63 7.08 -3.55 10.89
C LYS A 63 7.07 -2.50 9.78
N ASN A 64 7.88 -2.63 8.73
CA ASN A 64 7.92 -1.66 7.64
C ASN A 64 6.65 -1.74 6.80
N ALA A 65 6.20 -2.95 6.48
CA ALA A 65 4.96 -3.19 5.75
C ALA A 65 3.74 -2.68 6.53
N ALA A 66 3.67 -2.93 7.84
CA ALA A 66 2.60 -2.42 8.68
C ALA A 66 2.56 -0.88 8.74
N LYS A 67 3.71 -0.23 8.95
CA LYS A 67 3.82 1.24 8.90
C LYS A 67 3.40 1.79 7.54
N SER A 68 3.83 1.14 6.47
CA SER A 68 3.52 1.55 5.10
C SER A 68 2.03 1.44 4.81
N LEU A 69 1.38 0.34 5.23
CA LEU A 69 -0.08 0.20 5.10
C LEU A 69 -0.85 1.30 5.81
N ARG A 70 -0.44 1.67 7.04
CA ARG A 70 -1.08 2.76 7.80
C ARG A 70 -0.90 4.10 7.10
N PHE A 71 0.34 4.44 6.72
CA PHE A 71 0.63 5.69 6.03
C PHE A 71 -0.15 5.82 4.73
N LEU A 72 -0.08 4.79 3.87
CA LEU A 72 -0.78 4.80 2.58
C LEU A 72 -2.30 4.86 2.75
N TYR A 73 -2.85 4.24 3.81
CA TYR A 73 -4.28 4.33 4.11
C TYR A 73 -4.70 5.76 4.49
N GLU A 74 -3.91 6.43 5.34
CA GLU A 74 -4.17 7.83 5.71
C GLU A 74 -4.08 8.76 4.50
N LEU A 75 -3.05 8.59 3.66
CA LEU A 75 -2.90 9.38 2.44
C LEU A 75 -4.03 9.11 1.42
N ARG A 76 -4.49 7.86 1.30
CA ARG A 76 -5.67 7.51 0.50
C ARG A 76 -6.91 8.24 1.01
N LYS A 77 -7.13 8.30 2.33
CA LYS A 77 -8.29 9.02 2.87
C LYS A 77 -8.25 10.49 2.48
N LYS A 78 -7.07 11.12 2.49
CA LYS A 78 -6.88 12.47 1.96
C LYS A 78 -7.30 12.53 0.49
N ALA A 79 -6.72 11.66 -0.34
CA ALA A 79 -6.96 11.61 -1.79
C ALA A 79 -8.44 11.40 -2.19
N ASP A 80 -9.16 10.56 -1.46
CA ASP A 80 -10.50 10.09 -1.84
C ASP A 80 -11.64 10.84 -1.12
N TYR A 81 -11.41 11.38 0.08
CA TYR A 81 -12.50 11.87 0.96
C TYR A 81 -12.31 13.27 1.52
N MET A 82 -11.11 13.85 1.46
CA MET A 82 -10.85 15.18 2.04
C MET A 82 -10.91 16.26 0.97
N GLU A 83 -11.14 17.51 1.40
CA GLU A 83 -11.16 18.67 0.50
C GLU A 83 -9.77 18.95 -0.12
N GLU A 84 -8.71 18.70 0.65
CA GLU A 84 -7.33 18.87 0.19
C GLU A 84 -6.87 17.69 -0.66
N SER A 85 -6.23 17.99 -1.78
CA SER A 85 -5.61 16.97 -2.65
C SER A 85 -4.18 16.62 -2.20
N VAL A 86 -3.73 15.44 -2.62
CA VAL A 86 -2.34 15.00 -2.47
C VAL A 86 -1.44 15.88 -3.33
N ASN A 87 -0.37 16.41 -2.74
CA ASN A 87 0.61 17.24 -3.42
C ASN A 87 1.83 16.42 -3.91
N LYS A 88 2.81 17.11 -4.52
CA LYS A 88 3.98 16.48 -5.13
C LYS A 88 4.92 15.88 -4.07
N GLU A 89 5.04 16.54 -2.93
CA GLU A 89 5.89 16.12 -1.82
C GLU A 89 5.32 14.85 -1.15
N GLU A 90 4.00 14.84 -0.90
CA GLU A 90 3.27 13.72 -0.33
C GLU A 90 3.30 12.49 -1.23
N ILE A 91 3.16 12.67 -2.56
CA ILE A 91 3.25 11.53 -3.48
C ILE A 91 4.69 11.00 -3.62
N ALA A 92 5.70 11.85 -3.46
CA ALA A 92 7.09 11.39 -3.41
C ALA A 92 7.34 10.54 -2.16
N GLU A 93 6.88 10.99 -0.99
CA GLU A 93 6.94 10.22 0.25
C GLU A 93 6.15 8.90 0.13
N CYS A 94 4.98 8.94 -0.49
CA CYS A 94 4.15 7.76 -0.77
C CYS A 94 4.93 6.66 -1.52
N VAL A 95 5.71 7.03 -2.55
CA VAL A 95 6.53 6.07 -3.32
C VAL A 95 7.60 5.44 -2.43
N GLU A 96 8.30 6.23 -1.62
CA GLU A 96 9.33 5.70 -0.72
C GLU A 96 8.77 4.75 0.32
N VAL A 97 7.65 5.12 0.94
CA VAL A 97 6.96 4.32 1.94
C VAL A 97 6.42 3.03 1.32
N TYR A 98 5.79 3.13 0.14
CA TYR A 98 5.30 1.98 -0.61
C TYR A 98 6.42 0.97 -0.90
N GLU A 99 7.57 1.43 -1.40
CA GLU A 99 8.66 0.54 -1.79
C GLU A 99 9.26 -0.18 -0.56
N LYS A 100 9.42 0.51 0.58
CA LYS A 100 9.86 -0.09 1.85
C LYS A 100 8.92 -1.24 2.27
N GLY A 101 7.61 -0.99 2.28
CA GLY A 101 6.62 -2.01 2.65
C GLY A 101 6.57 -3.17 1.66
N LYS A 102 6.60 -2.87 0.36
CA LYS A 102 6.59 -3.88 -0.72
C LYS A 102 7.80 -4.80 -0.65
N GLN A 103 9.01 -4.26 -0.46
CA GLN A 103 10.23 -5.06 -0.37
C GLN A 103 10.18 -6.04 0.80
N GLU A 104 9.68 -5.61 1.95
CA GLU A 104 9.55 -6.49 3.12
C GLU A 104 8.54 -7.63 2.87
N LEU A 105 7.37 -7.32 2.30
CA LEU A 105 6.37 -8.34 1.95
C LEU A 105 6.89 -9.33 0.89
N LEU A 106 7.57 -8.84 -0.15
CA LEU A 106 8.14 -9.70 -1.20
C LEU A 106 9.25 -10.61 -0.66
N LYS A 107 10.09 -10.12 0.25
CA LYS A 107 11.09 -10.96 0.93
C LYS A 107 10.41 -12.09 1.71
N GLN A 108 9.32 -11.79 2.41
CA GLN A 108 8.58 -12.80 3.16
C GLN A 108 7.84 -13.79 2.26
N LEU A 109 7.29 -13.36 1.12
CA LEU A 109 6.61 -14.25 0.17
C LEU A 109 7.55 -15.22 -0.56
N LYS A 110 8.84 -14.89 -0.67
CA LYS A 110 9.87 -15.75 -1.27
C LYS A 110 10.40 -16.82 -0.32
N ARG A 111 10.12 -16.70 0.98
CA ARG A 111 10.36 -17.76 1.97
C ARG A 111 9.26 -18.82 1.85
#